data_AF-A0A6S7K760-F1
#
_entry.id   AF-A0A6S7K760-F1
#
_cell.length_a   1.000
_cell.length_b   1.000
_cell.length_c   1.000
_cell.angle_alpha   90.00
_cell.angle_beta   90.00
_cell.angle_gamma   90.00
#
_symmetry.space_group_name_H-M   'P 1'
#
loop_
_entity.id
_entity.type
_entity.pdbx_description
1 polymer ?
#
loop_
_entity_poly.entity_id
_entity_poly.type
_entity_poly.pdbx_seq_one_letter_code
_entity_poly.pdbx_strand_id
1 'polypeptide(L)'
;MEEVPVRVAVRVRPLVGQEKTHNVPKCITFVPDKPQLILGKDKAFTFDYVFQPSVTQSEVYKTCVEPLVEGCFEGYNATVFAYGQT
;
A
#
# COMPACT_ATOMS: atom_id res chain seq x y z
N MET A 1 14.02 24.89 -5.30
CA MET A 1 13.92 23.57 -4.64
C MET A 1 12.79 22.85 -5.33
N GLU A 2 13.06 21.67 -5.88
CA GLU A 2 12.02 20.83 -6.46
C GLU A 2 11.22 20.23 -5.31
N GLU A 3 9.89 20.41 -5.34
CA GLU A 3 9.01 19.95 -4.28
C GLU A 3 8.69 18.46 -4.50
N VAL A 4 9.05 17.61 -3.54
CA VAL A 4 8.78 16.17 -3.63
C VAL A 4 7.40 15.92 -3.01
N PRO A 5 6.41 15.43 -3.79
CA PRO A 5 5.08 15.17 -3.26
C PRO A 5 5.09 14.02 -2.25
N VAL A 6 4.10 14.03 -1.35
CA VAL A 6 3.85 12.89 -0.46
C VAL A 6 3.51 11.66 -1.30
N ARG A 7 4.23 10.56 -1.06
CA ARG A 7 3.95 9.26 -1.68
C ARG A 7 2.97 8.47 -0.82
N VAL A 8 1.96 7.88 -1.45
CA VAL A 8 0.90 7.10 -0.82
C VAL A 8 0.95 5.66 -1.32
N ALA A 9 1.17 4.74 -0.38
CA ALA A 9 1.09 3.30 -0.63
C ALA A 9 -0.14 2.74 0.08
N VAL A 10 -0.97 1.98 -0.65
CA VAL A 10 -2.06 1.20 -0.05
C VAL A 10 -1.65 -0.26 0.08
N ARG A 11 -1.86 -0.84 1.26
CA ARG A 11 -1.56 -2.24 1.54
C ARG A 11 -2.79 -2.98 1.99
N VAL A 12 -3.25 -3.91 1.16
CA VAL A 12 -4.42 -4.73 1.44
C VAL A 12 -3.99 -6.00 2.17
N ARG A 13 -4.44 -6.18 3.42
CA ARG A 13 -4.13 -7.40 4.18
C ARG A 13 -4.93 -8.61 3.67
N PRO A 14 -4.43 -9.84 3.89
CA PRO A 14 -5.26 -11.04 3.77
C PRO A 14 -6.47 -10.98 4.71
N LEU A 15 -7.54 -11.70 4.34
CA LEU A 15 -8.65 -11.94 5.26
C LEU A 15 -8.14 -12.69 6.50
N VAL A 16 -8.58 -12.29 7.70
CA VAL A 16 -8.25 -12.95 8.97
C VAL A 16 -9.17 -14.15 9.20
N GLY A 17 -8.81 -15.02 10.16
CA GLY A 17 -9.51 -16.29 10.40
C GLY A 17 -11.02 -16.14 10.55
N GLN A 18 -11.49 -15.19 11.37
CA GLN A 18 -12.92 -14.95 11.57
C GLN A 18 -13.63 -14.51 10.28
N GLU A 19 -12.99 -13.70 9.44
CA GLU A 19 -13.58 -13.26 8.16
C GLU A 19 -13.70 -14.41 7.17
N LYS A 20 -12.72 -15.32 7.16
CA LYS A 20 -12.79 -16.55 6.36
C LYS A 20 -13.92 -17.46 6.84
N THR A 21 -14.04 -17.68 8.15
CA THR A 21 -15.07 -18.54 8.73
C THR A 21 -16.48 -18.00 8.47
N HIS A 22 -16.68 -16.68 8.56
CA HIS A 22 -17.96 -16.04 8.25
C HIS A 22 -18.19 -15.82 6.75
N ASN A 23 -17.29 -16.30 5.89
CA ASN A 23 -17.35 -16.17 4.44
C ASN A 23 -17.58 -14.72 3.97
N VAL A 24 -16.89 -13.77 4.62
CA VAL A 24 -16.98 -12.35 4.30
C VAL A 24 -16.50 -12.14 2.86
N PRO A 25 -17.31 -11.52 1.98
CA PRO A 25 -16.92 -11.35 0.59
C PRO A 25 -15.74 -10.39 0.46
N LYS A 26 -14.83 -10.69 -0.46
CA LYS A 26 -13.79 -9.74 -0.88
C LYS A 26 -14.46 -8.59 -1.64
N CYS A 27 -14.17 -7.36 -1.25
CA CYS A 27 -14.72 -6.16 -1.89
C CYS A 27 -13.67 -5.38 -2.70
N ILE A 28 -12.43 -5.86 -2.79
CA ILE A 28 -11.33 -5.19 -3.51
C ILE A 28 -10.92 -6.04 -4.70
N THR A 29 -10.86 -5.42 -5.86
CA THR A 29 -10.29 -5.98 -7.10
C THR A 29 -9.05 -5.19 -7.49
N PHE A 30 -7.98 -5.88 -7.88
CA PHE A 30 -6.74 -5.24 -8.32
C PHE A 30 -6.74 -5.10 -9.84
N VAL A 31 -6.22 -3.98 -10.35
CA VAL A 31 -6.04 -3.79 -11.79
C VAL A 31 -4.64 -4.25 -12.17
N PRO A 32 -4.48 -5.25 -13.06
CA PRO A 32 -3.18 -5.72 -13.50
C PRO A 32 -2.33 -4.58 -14.06
N ASP A 33 -1.04 -4.60 -13.75
CA ASP A 33 -0.01 -3.67 -14.26
C ASP A 33 -0.29 -2.18 -13.98
N LYS A 34 -1.18 -1.87 -13.03
CA LYS A 34 -1.47 -0.50 -12.61
C LYS A 34 -1.44 -0.41 -11.08
N PRO A 35 -0.99 0.71 -10.50
CA PRO A 35 -1.11 0.96 -9.07
C PRO A 35 -2.55 1.42 -8.75
N GLN A 36 -3.52 0.59 -9.11
CA GLN A 36 -4.95 0.88 -8.98
C GLN A 36 -5.71 -0.30 -8.38
N LEU A 37 -6.70 0.02 -7.55
CA LEU A 37 -7.67 -0.93 -7.02
C LEU A 37 -9.10 -0.42 -7.24
N ILE A 38 -10.04 -1.35 -7.29
CA ILE A 38 -11.48 -1.08 -7.41
C ILE A 38 -12.17 -1.61 -6.15
N LEU A 39 -12.84 -0.71 -5.43
CA LEU A 39 -13.69 -1.04 -4.29
C LEU A 39 -15.13 -1.27 -4.77
N GLY A 40 -15.69 -2.44 -4.45
CA GLY A 40 -17.02 -2.82 -4.90
C GLY A 40 -17.06 -3.05 -6.41
N LYS A 41 -17.96 -2.37 -7.11
CA LYS A 41 -18.19 -2.56 -8.56
C LYS A 41 -17.57 -1.47 -9.43
N ASP A 42 -17.39 -0.26 -8.90
CA ASP A 42 -17.18 0.94 -9.72
C ASP A 42 -16.23 1.99 -9.11
N LYS A 43 -15.82 1.86 -7.84
CA LYS A 43 -14.99 2.87 -7.18
C LYS A 43 -13.50 2.57 -7.37
N ALA A 44 -12.91 3.12 -8.43
CA ALA A 44 -11.49 3.00 -8.70
C ALA A 44 -10.66 4.05 -7.92
N PHE A 45 -9.55 3.61 -7.32
CA PHE A 45 -8.59 4.44 -6.61
C PHE A 45 -7.18 4.13 -7.10
N THR A 46 -6.41 5.18 -7.41
CA THR A 46 -5.01 5.09 -7.87
C THR A 46 -4.09 5.66 -6.81
N PHE A 47 -2.98 4.99 -6.57
CA PHE A 47 -1.97 5.35 -5.58
C PHE A 47 -0.59 5.30 -6.23
N ASP A 48 0.47 5.67 -5.50
CA ASP A 48 1.84 5.44 -5.98
C ASP A 48 2.17 3.95 -5.97
N TYR A 49 1.68 3.23 -4.95
CA TYR A 49 1.86 1.79 -4.81
C TYR A 49 0.60 1.10 -4.30
N VAL A 50 0.26 -0.04 -4.90
CA VAL A 50 -0.84 -0.92 -4.46
C VAL A 50 -0.28 -2.30 -4.15
N PHE A 51 -0.28 -2.68 -2.87
CA PHE A 51 0.20 -3.97 -2.41
C PHE A 51 -0.96 -4.94 -2.15
N GLN A 52 -0.91 -6.06 -2.87
CA GLN A 52 -1.84 -7.17 -2.71
C GLN A 52 -1.58 -7.96 -1.42
N PRO A 53 -2.55 -8.78 -0.95
CA PRO A 53 -2.38 -9.63 0.23
C PRO A 53 -1.18 -10.58 0.20
N SER A 54 -0.68 -10.93 -0.98
CA SER A 54 0.48 -11.81 -1.17
C SER A 54 1.82 -11.09 -0.98
N VAL A 55 1.84 -9.75 -1.01
CA VAL A 55 3.08 -8.97 -0.94
C VAL A 55 3.69 -9.05 0.45
N THR A 56 4.96 -9.42 0.49
CA THR A 56 5.72 -9.63 1.72
C THR A 56 6.12 -8.31 2.38
N GLN A 57 6.50 -8.38 3.65
CA GLN A 57 7.06 -7.23 4.38
C GLN A 57 8.32 -6.68 3.69
N SER A 58 9.17 -7.57 3.17
CA SER A 58 10.43 -7.17 2.53
C SER A 58 10.18 -6.40 1.25
N GLU A 59 9.21 -6.81 0.44
CA GLU A 59 8.82 -6.09 -0.79
C GLU A 59 8.26 -4.70 -0.48
N VAL A 60 7.43 -4.57 0.54
CA VAL A 60 6.92 -3.24 0.98
C VAL A 60 8.06 -2.34 1.44
N TYR A 61 8.99 -2.87 2.25
CA TYR A 61 10.15 -2.12 2.73
C TYR A 61 11.02 -1.63 1.57
N LYS A 62 11.44 -2.53 0.68
CA LYS A 62 12.28 -2.20 -0.48
C LYS A 62 11.65 -1.15 -1.38
N THR A 63 10.33 -1.25 -1.58
CA THR A 63 9.61 -0.33 -2.48
C THR A 63 9.40 1.05 -1.85
N CYS A 64 8.97 1.12 -0.59
CA CYS A 64 8.48 2.38 0.00
C CYS A 64 9.46 3.03 0.98
N VAL A 65 10.34 2.26 1.61
CA VAL A 65 11.10 2.71 2.79
C VAL A 65 12.59 2.78 2.52
N GLU A 66 13.15 1.81 1.80
CA GLU A 66 14.58 1.77 1.48
C GLU A 66 15.09 3.08 0.82
N PRO A 67 14.40 3.67 -0.20
CA PRO A 67 14.84 4.94 -0.78
C PRO A 67 14.77 6.13 0.19
N LEU A 68 13.87 6.07 1.19
CA LEU A 68 13.79 7.10 2.22
C LEU A 68 14.95 6.99 3.21
N VAL A 69 15.36 5.76 3.54
CA VAL A 69 16.53 5.50 4.38
C VAL A 69 17.80 5.98 3.69
N GLU A 70 17.95 5.73 2.39
CA GLU A 70 19.06 6.28 1.58
C GLU A 70 19.07 7.82 1.64
N GLY A 71 17.92 8.46 1.44
CA GLY A 71 17.79 9.92 1.55
C GLY A 71 18.19 10.47 2.93
N CYS A 72 17.97 9.72 4.02
CA CYS A 72 18.45 10.11 5.35
C CYS A 72 19.99 10.16 5.41
N PHE A 73 20.70 9.25 4.73
CA PHE A 73 22.16 9.29 4.65
C PHE A 73 22.69 10.44 3.79
N GLU A 74 21.86 10.98 2.89
CA GLU A 74 22.14 12.20 2.12
C GLU A 74 21.81 13.49 2.89
N GLY A 75 21.26 13.38 4.10
CA GLY A 75 20.93 14.50 4.97
C GLY A 75 19.49 15.02 4.85
N TYR A 76 18.60 14.29 4.17
CA TYR A 76 17.18 14.62 4.10
C TYR A 76 16.39 14.07 5.28
N ASN A 77 15.33 14.76 5.67
CA ASN A 77 14.36 14.23 6.62
C ASN A 77 13.38 13.29 5.91
N ALA A 78 13.05 12.16 6.54
CA ALA A 78 12.04 11.24 6.05
C ALA A 78 11.00 10.93 7.13
N THR A 79 9.78 10.61 6.72
CA THR A 79 8.71 10.16 7.62
C THR A 79 7.87 9.10 6.92
N VAL A 80 7.57 8.02 7.64
CA VAL A 80 6.63 6.98 7.24
C VAL A 80 5.64 6.79 8.39
N PHE A 81 4.35 6.83 8.08
CA PHE A 81 3.31 6.51 9.05
C PHE A 81 2.32 5.51 8.43
N ALA A 82 1.75 4.65 9.27
CA ALA A 82 0.71 3.72 8.87
C ALA A 82 -0.66 4.28 9.26
N TYR A 83 -1.62 4.19 8.35
CA TYR A 83 -2.99 4.64 8.56
C TYR A 83 -3.96 3.54 8.11
N GLY A 84 -4.96 3.23 8.93
CA GLY A 84 -5.95 2.21 8.65
C GLY A 84 -6.92 1.98 9.81
N GLN A 85 -8.00 1.26 9.52
CA GLN A 85 -8.97 0.81 10.52
C GLN A 85 -8.36 -0.25 11.46
N THR A 86 -8.83 -0.29 12.71
CA THR A 86 -8.53 -1.32 13.72
C THR A 86 -9.06 -2.70 13.36
#